data_AF-A0A7Y7CEN8-F1
#
_entry.id   AF-A0A7Y7CEN8-F1
#
_cell.length_a   1.000
_cell.length_b   1.000
_cell.length_c   1.000
_cell.angle_alpha   90.00
_cell.angle_beta   90.00
_cell.angle_gamma   90.00
#
_symmetry.space_group_name_H-M   'P 1'
#
loop_
_entity.id
_entity.type
_entity.pdbx_description
1 polymer ?
#
loop_
_entity_poly.entity_id
_entity_poly.type
_entity_poly.pdbx_seq_one_letter_code
_entity_poly.pdbx_strand_id
1 'polypeptide(L)'
;MPPLALAAPVLSRQADPVRVAAERLARALPARTDAAVLVDLLEDDLREGLDALGDVEAHFSDLLGTLRTGPLTPVNLVNAGDDPRIIERLDYLQHLVLQLRKRLAQAAAMARQTPPSRAR
;
A
#
# COMPACT_ATOMS: atom_id res chain seq x y z
N MET A 1 24.41 5.73 -16.37
CA MET A 1 23.22 5.07 -15.81
C MET A 1 22.41 6.15 -15.11
N PRO A 2 21.20 6.52 -15.58
CA PRO A 2 20.39 7.47 -14.83
C PRO A 2 19.85 6.77 -13.56
N PRO A 3 19.66 7.48 -12.45
CA PRO A 3 19.04 6.91 -11.27
C PRO A 3 17.58 6.58 -11.58
N LEU A 4 17.12 5.40 -11.17
CA LEU A 4 15.69 5.13 -10.99
C LEU A 4 15.22 6.03 -9.85
N ALA A 5 14.75 7.23 -10.20
CA ALA A 5 13.99 8.05 -9.29
C ALA A 5 12.68 7.33 -9.03
N LEU A 6 12.51 6.79 -7.83
CA LEU A 6 11.19 6.65 -7.24
C LEU A 6 10.62 8.07 -7.19
N ALA A 7 9.77 8.37 -8.15
CA ALA A 7 9.13 9.67 -8.25
C ALA A 7 8.11 9.77 -7.11
N ALA A 8 8.54 10.31 -5.98
CA ALA A 8 7.62 10.87 -5.00
C ALA A 8 6.82 11.99 -5.71
N PRO A 9 5.48 11.98 -5.64
CA PRO A 9 4.65 12.66 -6.63
C PRO A 9 4.72 14.18 -6.45
N VAL A 10 4.82 14.88 -7.58
CA VAL A 10 4.47 16.29 -7.67
C VAL A 10 3.00 16.43 -7.27
N LEU A 11 2.76 17.03 -6.11
CA LEU A 11 1.45 17.43 -5.61
C LEU A 11 0.79 18.39 -6.62
N SER A 12 -0.07 17.86 -7.50
CA SER A 12 -0.88 18.66 -8.43
C SER A 12 -2.25 18.03 -8.62
N ARG A 13 -3.22 18.37 -7.75
CA ARG A 13 -4.68 18.14 -7.90
C ARG A 13 -5.11 16.78 -8.48
N GLN A 14 -4.29 15.74 -8.37
CA GLN A 14 -4.65 14.41 -8.82
C GLN A 14 -5.58 13.83 -7.79
N ALA A 15 -6.77 13.41 -8.22
CA ALA A 15 -7.71 12.72 -7.36
C ALA A 15 -6.99 11.58 -6.63
N ASP A 16 -7.22 11.45 -5.32
CA ASP A 16 -6.64 10.39 -4.49
C ASP A 16 -6.83 9.03 -5.21
N PRO A 17 -5.75 8.39 -5.68
CA PRO A 17 -5.87 7.19 -6.50
C PRO A 17 -6.50 6.02 -5.76
N VAL A 18 -6.30 5.94 -4.43
CA VAL A 18 -6.91 4.91 -3.58
C VAL A 18 -8.42 5.14 -3.54
N ARG A 19 -8.84 6.39 -3.30
CA ARG A 19 -10.26 6.75 -3.30
C ARG A 19 -10.93 6.48 -4.64
N VAL A 20 -10.28 6.86 -5.74
CA VAL A 20 -10.80 6.62 -7.10
C VAL A 20 -10.97 5.12 -7.38
N ALA A 21 -10.01 4.29 -6.93
CA ALA A 21 -10.10 2.84 -7.06
C ALA A 21 -11.22 2.24 -6.20
N ALA A 22 -11.37 2.70 -4.96
CA ALA A 22 -12.43 2.26 -4.05
C ALA A 22 -13.83 2.62 -4.60
N GLU A 23 -14.02 3.83 -5.11
CA GLU A 23 -15.28 4.26 -5.75
C GLU A 23 -15.59 3.47 -7.03
N ARG A 24 -14.57 3.07 -7.78
CA ARG A 24 -14.74 2.18 -8.93
C ARG A 24 -15.19 0.78 -8.48
N LEU A 25 -14.61 0.25 -7.41
CA LEU A 25 -15.00 -1.04 -6.85
C LEU A 25 -16.42 -1.01 -6.29
N ALA A 26 -16.79 0.03 -5.54
CA ALA A 26 -18.13 0.23 -4.99
C ALA A 26 -19.21 0.17 -6.07
N ARG A 27 -18.97 0.79 -7.22
CA ARG A 27 -19.88 0.75 -8.38
C ARG A 27 -20.01 -0.63 -9.04
N ALA A 28 -19.03 -1.51 -8.85
CA ALA A 28 -19.02 -2.86 -9.40
C ALA A 28 -19.64 -3.91 -8.46
N LEU A 29 -19.90 -3.56 -7.20
CA LEU A 29 -20.47 -4.47 -6.21
C LEU A 29 -21.97 -4.22 -6.02
N PRO A 30 -22.73 -5.21 -5.51
CA PRO A 30 -24.13 -5.01 -5.20
C PRO A 30 -24.31 -3.91 -4.15
N ALA A 31 -25.37 -3.10 -4.30
CA ALA A 31 -25.72 -2.06 -3.32
C ALA A 31 -26.27 -2.69 -2.03
N ARG A 32 -25.37 -3.13 -1.14
CA ARG A 32 -25.66 -3.74 0.17
C ARG A 32 -24.60 -3.32 1.21
N THR A 33 -24.98 -3.31 2.49
CA THR A 33 -24.15 -2.79 3.59
C THR A 33 -22.80 -3.51 3.73
N ASP A 34 -22.78 -4.83 3.64
CA ASP A 34 -21.57 -5.66 3.68
C ASP A 34 -20.62 -5.37 2.52
N ALA A 35 -21.13 -4.97 1.34
CA ALA A 35 -20.29 -4.57 0.22
C ALA A 35 -19.62 -3.22 0.48
N ALA A 36 -20.36 -2.26 1.05
CA ALA A 36 -19.81 -0.95 1.42
C ALA A 36 -18.70 -1.09 2.46
N VAL A 37 -18.95 -1.86 3.53
CA VAL A 37 -17.94 -2.15 4.56
C VAL A 37 -16.70 -2.83 3.97
N LEU A 38 -16.88 -3.77 3.03
CA LEU A 38 -15.74 -4.42 2.37
C LEU A 38 -14.89 -3.42 1.56
N VAL A 39 -15.53 -2.47 0.88
CA VAL A 39 -14.83 -1.41 0.13
C VAL A 39 -14.07 -0.48 1.06
N ASP A 40 -14.69 -0.04 2.16
CA ASP A 40 -14.03 0.83 3.14
C ASP A 40 -12.78 0.14 3.72
N LEU A 41 -12.92 -1.14 4.10
CA LEU A 41 -11.78 -1.91 4.61
C LEU A 41 -10.68 -2.15 3.57
N LEU A 42 -11.03 -2.28 2.29
CA LEU A 42 -10.04 -2.33 1.20
C LEU A 42 -9.34 -0.98 1.01
N GLU A 43 -10.07 0.11 1.15
CA GLU A 43 -9.53 1.48 1.09
C GLU A 43 -8.50 1.69 2.20
N ASP A 44 -8.83 1.29 3.43
CA ASP A 44 -7.96 1.37 4.60
C ASP A 44 -6.72 0.48 4.45
N ASP A 45 -6.88 -0.80 4.10
CA ASP A 45 -5.77 -1.73 3.89
C ASP A 45 -4.79 -1.19 2.80
N LEU A 46 -5.31 -0.55 1.74
CA LEU A 46 -4.49 0.06 0.69
C LEU A 46 -3.73 1.28 1.18
N ARG A 47 -4.36 2.14 1.98
CA ARG A 47 -3.68 3.31 2.57
C ARG A 47 -2.59 2.88 3.54
N GLU A 48 -2.90 1.95 4.44
CA GLU A 48 -1.94 1.37 5.36
C GLU A 48 -0.76 0.72 4.63
N GLY A 49 -1.04 0.00 3.53
CA GLY A 49 0.00 -0.63 2.71
C GLY A 49 0.91 0.40 2.03
N LEU A 50 0.35 1.48 1.47
CA LEU A 50 1.14 2.54 0.84
C LEU A 50 1.98 3.32 1.85
N ASP A 51 1.44 3.61 3.03
CA ASP A 51 2.16 4.25 4.13
C ASP A 51 3.32 3.37 4.60
N ALA A 52 3.07 2.08 4.81
CA ALA A 52 4.08 1.12 5.22
C ALA A 52 5.19 0.92 4.16
N LEU A 53 4.86 1.00 2.87
CA LEU A 53 5.86 1.00 1.80
C LEU A 53 6.73 2.27 1.82
N GLY A 54 6.14 3.42 2.15
CA GLY A 54 6.88 4.67 2.35
C GLY A 54 7.91 4.57 3.49
N ASP A 55 7.56 3.94 4.60
CA ASP A 55 8.49 3.68 5.71
C ASP A 55 9.67 2.78 5.28
N VAL A 56 9.41 1.77 4.44
CA VAL A 56 10.45 0.89 3.90
C VAL A 56 11.39 1.69 2.98
N GLU A 57 10.83 2.51 2.10
CA GLU A 57 11.62 3.40 1.22
C GLU A 57 12.49 4.38 2.02
N ALA A 58 11.93 4.96 3.09
CA ALA A 58 12.63 5.87 3.99
C ALA A 58 13.83 5.17 4.65
N HIS A 59 13.65 3.96 5.19
CA HIS A 59 14.74 3.19 5.79
C HIS A 59 15.91 2.97 4.81
N PHE A 60 15.63 2.54 3.57
CA PHE A 60 16.70 2.37 2.57
C PHE A 60 17.35 3.68 2.16
N SER A 61 16.57 4.77 2.10
CA SER A 61 17.08 6.11 1.80
C SER A 61 18.02 6.61 2.90
N ASP A 62 17.68 6.38 4.16
CA ASP A 62 18.50 6.73 5.32
C ASP A 62 19.80 5.91 5.38
N LEU A 63 19.72 4.60 5.06
CA LEU A 63 20.89 3.74 4.95
C LEU A 63 21.82 4.22 3.82
N LEU A 64 21.26 4.54 2.65
CA LEU A 64 22.03 5.11 1.54
C LEU A 64 22.68 6.45 1.92
N GLY A 65 21.96 7.31 2.66
CA GLY A 65 22.50 8.56 3.20
C GLY A 65 23.70 8.29 4.11
N THR A 66 23.54 7.38 5.06
CA THR A 66 24.61 6.97 5.99
C THR A 66 25.85 6.48 5.24
N LEU A 67 25.67 5.63 4.23
CA LEU A 67 26.78 5.07 3.45
C LEU A 67 27.47 6.10 2.55
N ARG A 68 26.74 7.13 2.08
CA ARG A 68 27.29 8.14 1.17
C ARG A 68 27.97 9.30 1.88
N THR A 69 27.43 9.71 3.02
CA THR A 69 27.83 10.97 3.68
C THR A 69 28.24 10.80 5.13
N GLY A 70 27.91 9.66 5.76
CA GLY A 70 28.19 9.40 7.16
C GLY A 70 29.61 8.86 7.41
N PRO A 71 30.13 8.97 8.64
CA PRO A 71 31.38 8.30 9.02
C PRO A 71 31.20 6.77 9.01
N LEU A 72 31.94 6.08 8.15
CA LEU A 72 31.89 4.62 7.99
C LEU A 72 32.67 3.87 9.09
N THR A 73 32.38 4.18 10.34
CA THR A 73 32.95 3.47 11.49
C THR A 73 32.25 2.12 11.67
N PRO A 74 32.91 1.09 12.24
CA PRO A 74 32.28 -0.20 12.49
C PRO A 74 30.95 -0.10 13.27
N VAL A 75 30.89 0.78 14.28
CA VAL A 75 29.68 0.96 15.09
C VAL A 75 28.53 1.56 14.28
N ASN A 76 28.82 2.52 13.39
CA ASN A 76 27.80 3.15 12.56
C ASN A 76 27.25 2.17 11.51
N LEU A 77 28.10 1.31 10.95
CA LEU A 77 27.67 0.29 9.99
C LEU A 77 26.76 -0.76 10.65
N VAL A 78 27.10 -1.21 11.86
CA VAL A 78 26.25 -2.13 12.63
C VAL A 78 24.92 -1.48 12.97
N ASN A 79 24.95 -0.26 13.53
CA ASN A 79 23.72 0.45 13.92
C ASN A 79 22.80 0.76 12.73
N ALA A 80 23.37 1.07 11.56
CA ALA A 80 22.58 1.34 10.36
C ALA A 80 21.93 0.07 9.78
N GLY A 81 22.52 -1.11 10.03
CA GLY A 81 21.96 -2.40 9.60
C GLY A 81 21.04 -3.07 10.63
N ASP A 82 21.12 -2.67 11.90
CA ASP A 82 20.37 -3.27 13.02
C ASP A 82 19.12 -2.44 13.37
N ASP A 83 18.26 -2.21 12.37
CA ASP A 83 16.97 -1.57 12.57
C ASP A 83 15.86 -2.64 12.62
N PRO A 84 15.41 -3.08 13.81
CA PRO A 84 14.36 -4.11 13.90
C PRO A 84 13.02 -3.64 13.33
N ARG A 85 12.80 -2.32 13.21
CA ARG A 85 11.54 -1.75 12.73
C ARG A 85 11.29 -2.07 11.27
N ILE A 86 12.35 -2.22 10.46
CA ILE A 86 12.18 -2.58 9.04
C ILE A 86 11.63 -4.00 8.91
N ILE A 87 12.06 -4.92 9.76
CA ILE A 87 11.59 -6.30 9.77
C ILE A 87 10.12 -6.34 10.18
N GLU A 88 9.76 -5.65 11.27
CA GLU A 88 8.37 -5.51 11.71
C GLU A 88 7.48 -4.91 10.60
N ARG A 89 8.00 -3.91 9.88
CA ARG A 89 7.28 -3.26 8.79
C ARG A 89 7.06 -4.20 7.59
N LEU A 90 8.06 -5.02 7.24
CA LEU A 90 7.95 -6.03 6.19
C LEU A 90 6.96 -7.14 6.56
N ASP A 91 6.97 -7.60 7.81
CA ASP A 91 6.02 -8.59 8.33
C ASP A 91 4.58 -8.03 8.30
N TYR A 92 4.42 -6.77 8.67
CA TYR A 92 3.13 -6.07 8.58
C TYR A 92 2.65 -5.93 7.12
N LEU A 93 3.53 -5.56 6.19
CA LEU A 93 3.20 -5.53 4.75
C LEU A 93 2.76 -6.90 4.24
N GLN A 94 3.45 -7.98 4.65
CA GLN A 94 3.03 -9.34 4.33
C GLN A 94 1.61 -9.62 4.86
N HIS A 95 1.31 -9.21 6.10
CA HIS A 95 -0.03 -9.35 6.65
C HIS A 95 -1.09 -8.60 5.82
N LEU A 96 -0.83 -7.34 5.47
CA LEU A 96 -1.74 -6.52 4.66
C LEU A 96 -2.01 -7.14 3.29
N VAL A 97 -0.97 -7.64 2.59
CA VAL A 97 -1.13 -8.32 1.30
C VAL A 97 -2.04 -9.55 1.42
N LEU A 98 -1.93 -10.31 2.51
CA LEU A 98 -2.81 -11.45 2.77
C LEU A 98 -4.25 -11.02 3.03
N GLN A 99 -4.49 -9.89 3.72
CA GLN A 99 -5.83 -9.34 3.93
C GLN A 99 -6.44 -8.83 2.62
N LEU A 100 -5.70 -8.04 1.84
CA LEU A 100 -6.09 -7.58 0.52
C LEU A 100 -6.52 -8.75 -0.38
N ARG A 101 -5.73 -9.83 -0.41
CA ARG A 101 -6.08 -11.03 -1.18
C ARG A 101 -7.42 -11.63 -0.75
N LYS A 102 -7.67 -11.76 0.56
CA LYS A 102 -8.93 -12.29 1.09
C LYS A 102 -10.11 -11.40 0.71
N ARG A 103 -9.96 -10.09 0.89
CA ARG A 103 -11.01 -9.11 0.60
C ARG A 103 -11.33 -9.02 -0.89
N LEU A 104 -10.31 -9.06 -1.76
CA LEU A 104 -10.53 -9.12 -3.20
C LEU A 104 -11.23 -10.42 -3.63
N ALA A 105 -10.92 -11.55 -3.01
CA ALA A 105 -11.66 -12.79 -3.24
C ALA A 105 -13.13 -12.68 -2.80
N GLN A 106 -13.40 -12.02 -1.67
CA GLN A 106 -14.77 -11.73 -1.21
C GLN A 106 -15.49 -10.80 -2.18
N ALA A 107 -14.87 -9.69 -2.59
CA ALA A 107 -15.43 -8.75 -3.56
C ALA A 107 -15.77 -9.46 -4.89
N ALA A 108 -14.88 -10.33 -5.37
CA ALA A 108 -15.13 -11.14 -6.56
C ALA A 108 -16.33 -12.09 -6.38
N ALA A 109 -16.50 -12.68 -5.19
CA ALA A 109 -17.65 -13.52 -4.89
C ALA A 109 -18.96 -12.72 -4.88
N MET A 110 -18.95 -11.50 -4.33
CA MET A 110 -20.11 -10.60 -4.31
C MET A 110 -20.46 -10.12 -5.72
N ALA A 111 -19.45 -9.76 -6.54
CA ALA A 111 -19.65 -9.31 -7.91
C ALA A 111 -20.39 -10.38 -8.75
N ARG A 112 -20.06 -11.67 -8.56
CA ARG A 112 -20.75 -12.79 -9.24
C ARG A 112 -22.23 -12.95 -8.85
N GLN A 113 -22.64 -12.42 -7.69
CA GLN A 113 -24.03 -12.47 -7.23
C GLN A 113 -24.88 -11.31 -7.80
N THR A 114 -24.24 -10.32 -8.43
CA THR A 114 -24.94 -9.20 -9.07
C THR A 114 -25.52 -9.71 -10.39
N PRO A 115 -26.85 -9.72 -10.57
CA PRO A 115 -27.44 -10.05 -11.87
C PRO A 115 -26.94 -9.04 -12.92
N PRO A 116 -26.75 -9.42 -14.20
CA PRO A 116 -26.47 -8.45 -15.23
C PRO A 116 -27.58 -7.41 -15.24
N SER A 117 -27.23 -6.16 -14.95
CA SER A 117 -28.11 -5.02 -15.13
C SER A 117 -28.63 -5.08 -16.57
N ARG A 118 -29.92 -5.37 -16.77
CA ARG A 118 -30.56 -5.16 -18.07
C ARG A 118 -30.45 -3.66 -18.35
N ALA A 119 -29.53 -3.31 -19.24
CA ALA A 119 -29.47 -1.98 -19.83
C ALA A 119 -30.88 -1.60 -20.29
N ARG A 120 -31.37 -0.47 -19.79
CA ARG A 120 -32.59 0.18 -20.22
C ARG A 120 -32.21 1.45 -20.95
#